data_AF-A0A0Q5M1T7-F1
#
_entry.id   AF-A0A0Q5M1T7-F1
#
_cell.length_a   1.000
_cell.length_b   1.000
_cell.length_c   1.000
_cell.angle_alpha   90.00
_cell.angle_beta   90.00
_cell.angle_gamma   90.00
#
_symmetry.space_group_name_H-M   'P 1'
#
loop_
_entity.id
_entity.type
_entity.pdbx_description
1 polymer ?
#
loop_
_entity_poly.entity_id
_entity_poly.type
_entity_poly.pdbx_seq_one_letter_code
_entity_poly.pdbx_strand_id
1 'polypeptide(L)'
;MKVRGLTQSSETQQLTAEADDAQTARELVEAQVPEGYELIQVHNAMPRGGRVIATAVVRATAVTEIEADGPDYITARDALRAAVPEGHRLLSIVADDA
;
A
#
# COMPACT_ATOMS: atom_id res chain seq x y z
N MET A 1 28.30 5.45 -8.62
CA MET A 1 26.98 5.11 -9.16
C MET A 1 25.94 5.49 -8.13
N LYS A 2 24.96 6.32 -8.50
CA LYS A 2 23.89 6.74 -7.60
C LYS A 2 22.57 6.11 -8.04
N VAL A 3 21.77 5.66 -7.10
CA VAL A 3 20.41 5.15 -7.35
C VAL A 3 19.42 5.84 -6.42
N ARG A 4 18.23 6.09 -6.95
CA ARG A 4 17.08 6.64 -6.23
C ARG A 4 15.96 5.63 -6.22
N GLY A 5 15.17 5.61 -5.16
CA GLY A 5 14.02 4.72 -5.04
C GLY A 5 12.86 5.38 -4.34
N LEU A 6 11.65 4.95 -4.70
CA LEU A 6 10.43 5.38 -4.01
C LEU A 6 10.00 4.27 -3.07
N THR A 7 9.74 4.61 -1.81
CA THR A 7 9.19 3.69 -0.81
C THR A 7 7.81 4.13 -0.37
N GLN A 8 7.01 3.17 0.07
CA GLN A 8 5.66 3.37 0.59
C GLN A 8 5.45 2.44 1.78
N SER A 9 4.64 2.83 2.76
CA SER A 9 4.27 1.93 3.85
C SER A 9 3.67 0.64 3.28
N SER A 10 4.00 -0.50 3.88
CA SER A 10 3.42 -1.82 3.58
C SER A 10 2.29 -2.19 4.54
N GLU A 11 2.10 -1.39 5.60
CA GLU A 11 1.06 -1.60 6.58
C GLU A 11 -0.32 -1.47 5.94
N THR A 12 -1.22 -2.36 6.36
CA THR A 12 -2.60 -2.37 5.90
C THR A 12 -3.54 -2.20 7.07
N GLN A 13 -4.65 -1.52 6.83
CA GLN A 13 -5.74 -1.35 7.79
C GLN A 13 -7.01 -1.99 7.23
N GLN A 14 -7.86 -2.51 8.12
CA GLN A 14 -9.17 -3.01 7.77
C GLN A 14 -10.26 -1.99 8.11
N LEU A 15 -11.22 -1.85 7.20
CA LEU A 15 -12.46 -1.10 7.40
C LEU A 15 -13.64 -2.07 7.18
N THR A 16 -14.74 -1.86 7.88
CA THR A 16 -15.93 -2.70 7.74
C THR A 16 -17.20 -1.87 7.58
N ALA A 17 -18.11 -2.36 6.76
CA ALA A 17 -19.47 -1.82 6.65
C ALA A 17 -20.47 -2.96 6.52
N GLU A 18 -21.70 -2.73 6.96
CA GLU A 18 -22.77 -3.72 6.92
C GLU A 18 -24.04 -3.13 6.30
N ALA A 19 -24.61 -3.82 5.33
CA ALA A 19 -25.86 -3.45 4.67
C ALA A 19 -26.71 -4.68 4.33
N ASP A 20 -27.90 -4.46 3.78
CA ASP A 20 -28.82 -5.54 3.40
C ASP A 20 -28.42 -6.22 2.08
N ASP A 21 -27.55 -5.58 1.29
CA ASP A 21 -27.03 -6.10 0.04
C ASP A 21 -25.54 -5.77 -0.14
N ALA A 22 -24.89 -6.52 -1.03
CA ALA A 22 -23.46 -6.44 -1.26
C ALA A 22 -22.99 -5.13 -1.91
N GLN A 23 -23.84 -4.48 -2.71
CA GLN A 23 -23.51 -3.24 -3.38
C GLN A 23 -23.51 -2.09 -2.37
N THR A 24 -24.57 -1.97 -1.57
CA THR A 24 -24.67 -0.96 -0.52
C THR A 24 -23.56 -1.13 0.53
N ALA A 25 -23.26 -2.37 0.96
CA ALA A 25 -22.18 -2.62 1.91
C ALA A 25 -20.80 -2.18 1.34
N ARG A 26 -20.59 -2.41 0.04
CA ARG A 26 -19.38 -2.00 -0.65
C ARG A 26 -19.26 -0.47 -0.73
N GLU A 27 -20.30 0.22 -1.16
CA GLU A 27 -20.31 1.69 -1.24
C GLU A 27 -20.03 2.34 0.13
N LEU A 28 -20.62 1.79 1.19
CA LEU A 28 -20.40 2.26 2.56
C LEU A 28 -18.97 2.05 3.04
N VAL A 29 -18.30 0.94 2.70
CA VAL A 29 -16.91 0.72 3.10
C VAL A 29 -15.93 1.53 2.24
N GLU A 30 -16.24 1.76 0.96
CA GLU A 30 -15.46 2.62 0.07
C GLU A 30 -15.51 4.09 0.52
N ALA A 31 -16.67 4.56 0.99
CA ALA A 31 -16.82 5.91 1.55
C ALA A 31 -16.04 6.13 2.87
N GLN A 32 -15.62 5.06 3.54
CA GLN A 32 -14.81 5.14 4.76
C GLN A 32 -13.30 5.22 4.50
N VAL A 33 -12.86 5.05 3.25
CA VAL A 33 -11.43 5.11 2.91
C VAL A 33 -10.88 6.50 3.25
N PRO A 34 -9.90 6.61 4.17
CA PRO A 34 -9.36 7.91 4.54
C PRO A 34 -8.64 8.58 3.37
N GLU A 35 -8.57 9.92 3.41
CA GLU A 35 -7.73 10.65 2.48
C GLU A 35 -6.27 10.19 2.59
N GLY A 36 -5.59 10.06 1.44
CA GLY A 36 -4.21 9.56 1.39
C GLY A 36 -4.09 8.05 1.59
N TYR A 37 -5.19 7.30 1.49
CA TYR A 37 -5.20 5.84 1.46
C TYR A 37 -5.75 5.33 0.13
N GLU A 38 -5.20 4.20 -0.32
CA GLU A 38 -5.71 3.43 -1.44
C GLU A 38 -6.49 2.21 -0.93
N LEU A 39 -7.57 1.90 -1.63
CA LEU A 39 -8.31 0.67 -1.44
C LEU A 39 -7.62 -0.47 -2.21
N ILE A 40 -7.09 -1.45 -1.48
CA ILE A 40 -6.39 -2.60 -2.07
C ILE A 40 -7.39 -3.69 -2.47
N GLN A 41 -8.33 -3.98 -1.58
CA GLN A 41 -9.25 -5.11 -1.73
C GLN A 41 -10.52 -4.84 -0.94
N VAL A 42 -11.65 -5.37 -1.44
CA VAL A 42 -12.90 -5.50 -0.69
C VAL A 42 -13.36 -6.94 -0.76
N HIS A 43 -13.73 -7.51 0.38
CA HIS A 43 -14.33 -8.82 0.49
C HIS A 43 -15.72 -8.70 1.12
N ASN A 44 -16.71 -9.38 0.54
CA ASN A 44 -18.07 -9.42 1.07
C ASN A 44 -18.37 -10.81 1.65
N ALA A 45 -18.89 -10.83 2.86
CA ALA A 45 -19.38 -12.04 3.52
C ALA A 45 -20.85 -11.84 3.93
N MET A 46 -21.67 -12.89 3.80
CA MET A 46 -23.06 -12.89 4.27
C MET A 46 -23.20 -13.96 5.36
N PRO A 47 -23.05 -13.61 6.65
CA PRO A 47 -23.33 -14.52 7.75
C PRO A 47 -24.79 -14.95 7.76
N ARG A 48 -25.10 -16.04 8.48
CA ARG A 48 -26.49 -16.46 8.71
C ARG A 48 -27.22 -15.34 9.46
N GLY A 49 -28.15 -14.65 8.79
CA GLY A 49 -28.77 -13.43 9.31
C GLY A 49 -29.21 -12.44 8.23
N GLY A 50 -28.81 -12.66 6.96
CA GLY A 50 -29.32 -11.92 5.80
C GLY A 50 -28.62 -10.60 5.49
N ARG A 51 -27.78 -10.10 6.40
CA ARG A 51 -26.97 -8.90 6.18
C ARG A 51 -25.62 -9.25 5.55
N VAL A 52 -25.14 -8.35 4.69
CA VAL A 52 -23.83 -8.43 4.05
C VAL A 52 -22.85 -7.54 4.78
N ILE A 53 -21.69 -8.09 5.12
CA ILE A 53 -20.55 -7.39 5.70
C ILE A 53 -19.49 -7.24 4.60
N ALA A 54 -19.15 -6.01 4.27
CA ALA A 54 -18.00 -5.69 3.43
C ALA A 54 -16.80 -5.36 4.31
N THR A 55 -15.68 -6.05 4.08
CA THR A 55 -14.39 -5.77 4.71
C THR A 55 -13.42 -5.26 3.65
N ALA A 56 -13.00 -4.02 3.79
CA ALA A 56 -11.98 -3.39 2.95
C ALA A 56 -10.60 -3.50 3.58
N VAL A 57 -9.58 -3.67 2.75
CA VAL A 57 -8.17 -3.55 3.11
C VAL A 57 -7.63 -2.29 2.43
N VAL A 58 -7.10 -1.37 3.22
CA VAL A 58 -6.55 -0.09 2.74
C VAL A 58 -5.09 0.08 3.15
N ARG A 59 -4.36 0.95 2.45
CA ARG A 59 -2.96 1.29 2.72
C ARG A 59 -2.68 2.75 2.39
N ALA A 60 -1.76 3.38 3.13
CA ALA A 60 -1.36 4.75 2.85
C ALA A 60 -0.69 4.89 1.46
N THR A 61 -1.06 5.91 0.68
CA THR A 61 -0.49 6.20 -0.65
C THR A 61 0.75 7.08 -0.60
N ALA A 62 1.10 7.62 0.57
CA ALA A 62 2.27 8.48 0.72
C ALA A 62 3.54 7.74 0.28
N VAL A 63 4.30 8.39 -0.59
CA VAL A 63 5.58 7.89 -1.09
C VAL A 63 6.72 8.76 -0.60
N THR A 64 7.83 8.13 -0.26
CA THR A 64 9.05 8.79 0.20
C THR A 64 10.21 8.39 -0.68
N GLU A 65 10.96 9.36 -1.18
CA GLU A 65 12.19 9.10 -1.93
C GLU A 65 13.35 8.76 -0.97
N ILE A 66 14.14 7.76 -1.35
CA ILE A 66 15.39 7.38 -0.71
C ILE A 66 16.48 7.28 -1.77
N GLU A 67 17.73 7.47 -1.34
CA GLU A 67 18.89 7.43 -2.22
C GLU A 67 19.97 6.52 -1.64
N ALA A 68 20.77 5.93 -2.51
CA ALA A 68 21.97 5.21 -2.12
C ALA A 68 23.05 5.30 -3.20
N ASP A 69 24.29 5.19 -2.75
CA ASP A 69 25.47 5.28 -3.60
C ASP A 69 26.30 3.98 -3.51
N GLY A 70 26.97 3.66 -4.60
CA GLY A 70 27.88 2.51 -4.67
C GLY A 70 28.88 2.59 -5.82
N PRO A 71 29.90 1.72 -5.82
CA PRO A 71 30.90 1.64 -6.89
C PRO A 71 30.29 1.20 -8.23
N ASP A 72 29.22 0.41 -8.21
CA ASP A 72 28.47 -0.05 -9.38
C ASP A 72 26.96 -0.11 -9.08
N TYR A 73 26.16 -0.42 -10.09
CA TYR A 73 24.70 -0.51 -9.95
C TYR A 73 24.26 -1.58 -8.94
N ILE A 74 24.93 -2.74 -8.91
CA ILE A 74 24.52 -3.84 -8.02
C ILE A 74 24.71 -3.44 -6.57
N THR A 75 25.88 -2.89 -6.25
CA THR A 75 26.23 -2.45 -4.90
C THR A 75 25.35 -1.29 -4.46
N ALA A 76 25.11 -0.31 -5.34
CA ALA A 76 24.22 0.82 -5.05
C ALA A 76 22.76 0.36 -4.83
N ARG A 77 22.27 -0.58 -5.64
CA ARG A 77 20.93 -1.18 -5.50
C ARG A 77 20.78 -1.95 -4.19
N ASP A 78 21.78 -2.74 -3.80
CA ASP A 78 21.71 -3.53 -2.58
C ASP A 78 21.80 -2.61 -1.35
N ALA A 79 22.58 -1.53 -1.41
CA ALA A 79 22.57 -0.45 -0.41
C ALA A 79 21.20 0.25 -0.32
N LEU A 80 20.57 0.56 -1.45
CA LEU A 80 19.22 1.15 -1.50
C LEU A 80 18.18 0.24 -0.85
N ARG A 81 18.25 -1.07 -1.12
CA ARG A 81 17.35 -2.06 -0.50
C ARG A 81 17.54 -2.16 1.01
N ALA A 82 18.78 -2.06 1.49
CA ALA A 82 19.08 -2.03 2.91
C ALA A 82 18.61 -0.73 3.59
N ALA A 83 18.50 0.36 2.82
CA ALA A 83 18.00 1.65 3.30
C ALA A 83 16.46 1.76 3.32
N VAL A 84 15.72 0.77 2.82
CA VAL A 84 14.26 0.75 2.89
C VAL A 84 13.85 0.65 4.38
N PRO A 85 13.06 1.61 4.90
CA PRO A 85 12.65 1.55 6.30
C PRO A 85 11.83 0.28 6.59
N GLU A 86 11.89 -0.18 7.84
CA GLU A 86 11.05 -1.30 8.27
C GLU A 86 9.56 -0.98 8.02
N GLY A 87 8.80 -2.00 7.65
CA GLY A 87 7.39 -1.83 7.31
C GLY A 87 7.14 -1.06 6.01
N HIS A 88 8.17 -0.73 5.21
CA HIS A 88 8.00 -0.12 3.88
C HIS A 88 8.33 -1.10 2.75
N ARG A 89 7.73 -0.86 1.59
CA ARG A 89 8.05 -1.54 0.33
C ARG A 89 8.71 -0.57 -0.63
N LEU A 90 9.67 -1.09 -1.40
CA LEU A 90 10.30 -0.38 -2.50
C LEU A 90 9.43 -0.50 -3.77
N LEU A 91 9.04 0.62 -4.35
CA LEU A 91 8.16 0.70 -5.52
C LEU A 91 8.95 0.78 -6.83
N SER A 92 10.06 1.51 -6.82
CA SER A 92 10.89 1.75 -8.01
C SER A 92 12.34 1.93 -7.63
N ILE A 93 13.22 1.72 -8.62
CA ILE A 93 14.64 2.04 -8.55
C ILE A 93 15.00 2.72 -9.87
N VAL A 94 15.64 3.88 -9.78
CA VAL A 94 16.15 4.66 -10.91
C VAL A 94 17.64 4.86 -10.72
N ALA A 95 18.43 4.54 -11.73
CA ALA A 95 19.86 4.82 -11.75
C ALA A 95 20.12 6.21 -12.31
N ASP A 96 20.98 6.98 -11.65
CA ASP A 96 21.53 8.22 -12.21
C ASP A 96 22.89 7.91 -12.84
N ASP A 97 22.91 7.79 -14.17
CA ASP A 97 24.12 7.76 -14.97
C ASP A 97 24.59 9.22 -15.17
N ALA A 98 25.39 9.72 -14.23
CA ALA A 98 26.14 10.98 -14.37
C ALA A 98 27.59 10.71 -14.76
#